data_AF-A0ABD3X3K4-F1
#
_entry.id   AF-A0ABD3X3K4-F1
#
_cell.length_a   1.000
_cell.length_b   1.000
_cell.length_c   1.000
_cell.angle_alpha   90.00
_cell.angle_beta   90.00
_cell.angle_gamma   90.00
#
_symmetry.space_group_name_H-M   'P 1'
#
loop_
_entity.id
_entity.type
_entity.pdbx_description
1 polymer ?
#
loop_
_entity_poly.entity_id
_entity_poly.type
_entity_poly.pdbx_seq_one_letter_code
_entity_poly.pdbx_strand_id
1 'polypeptide(L)'
;MLKHGSDLSGTIVKSNRPIAVYSGGDVTIPITSSELDSILSQLLPVEHWDTKFIVPPLYPRSDYFIRIYTFHPNTSVTIRNETHYKTQNLTRGHFLEELLGNGPVVVNSSQPVSVVQYAFGENHDSSSHGDPIMMVIPGIHQFSSDYLFPTKTEHNDMKHYVAVVIKNNSLSGLQLDGQMLVDKIFPVHFSEEDYVVVVQELRGYFHKLTHVDQTIKFGALVYGFGYNLGYGFPAGFEFTDIGR
;
A
#
# COMPACT_ATOMS: atom_id res chain seq x y z
N MET A 1 0.72 -16.17 -6.24
CA MET A 1 1.60 -16.19 -5.06
C MET A 1 0.81 -16.58 -3.82
N LEU A 2 -0.38 -16.02 -3.61
CA LEU A 2 -1.37 -16.54 -2.66
C LEU A 2 -2.39 -17.43 -3.39
N LYS A 3 -2.47 -18.73 -3.11
CA LYS A 3 -3.57 -19.58 -3.61
C LYS A 3 -3.99 -20.55 -2.52
N HIS A 4 -5.21 -20.39 -2.04
CA HIS A 4 -5.84 -21.32 -1.11
C HIS A 4 -7.10 -21.90 -1.75
N GLY A 5 -7.46 -23.15 -1.44
CA GLY A 5 -8.65 -23.82 -1.98
C GLY A 5 -9.98 -23.16 -1.59
N SER A 6 -9.93 -22.17 -0.69
CA SER A 6 -11.06 -21.39 -0.19
C SER A 6 -10.86 -19.89 -0.39
N ASP A 7 -10.13 -19.47 -1.44
CA ASP A 7 -9.97 -18.05 -1.77
C ASP A 7 -11.33 -17.39 -2.01
N LEU A 8 -11.66 -16.40 -1.18
CA LEU A 8 -12.92 -15.63 -1.24
C LEU A 8 -12.81 -14.37 -2.10
N SER A 9 -11.69 -14.16 -2.78
CA SER A 9 -11.49 -13.04 -3.72
C SER A 9 -12.64 -12.95 -4.72
N GLY A 10 -13.16 -11.74 -4.91
CA GLY A 10 -14.32 -11.50 -5.79
C GLY A 10 -15.69 -11.70 -5.12
N THR A 11 -15.74 -12.13 -3.86
CA THR A 11 -16.99 -12.15 -3.07
C THR A 11 -17.58 -10.74 -2.95
N ILE A 12 -18.88 -10.62 -3.21
CA ILE A 12 -19.60 -9.35 -3.08
C ILE A 12 -20.23 -9.27 -1.70
N VAL A 13 -19.78 -8.31 -0.91
CA VAL A 13 -20.40 -7.95 0.36
C VAL A 13 -21.36 -6.78 0.14
N LYS A 14 -22.62 -6.94 0.56
CA LYS A 14 -23.64 -5.88 0.52
C LYS A 14 -24.24 -5.71 1.90
N SER A 15 -24.43 -4.45 2.31
CA SER A 15 -25.09 -4.11 3.56
C SER A 15 -25.91 -2.84 3.38
N ASN A 16 -27.04 -2.75 4.08
CA ASN A 16 -27.85 -1.53 4.20
C ASN A 16 -27.57 -0.76 5.50
N ARG A 17 -26.52 -1.17 6.23
CA ARG A 17 -26.01 -0.52 7.44
C ARG A 17 -24.49 -0.34 7.32
N PRO A 18 -23.90 0.64 8.02
CA PRO A 18 -22.45 0.75 8.12
C PRO A 18 -21.84 -0.56 8.63
N ILE A 19 -20.87 -1.09 7.88
CA ILE A 19 -20.08 -2.28 8.24
C ILE A 19 -18.61 -2.02 7.92
N ALA A 20 -17.72 -2.67 8.66
CA ALA A 20 -16.32 -2.80 8.27
C ALA A 20 -16.11 -4.21 7.71
N VAL A 21 -15.40 -4.30 6.58
CA VAL A 21 -15.05 -5.59 5.96
C VAL A 21 -13.55 -5.76 6.10
N TYR A 22 -13.13 -6.89 6.65
CA TYR A 22 -11.73 -7.26 6.74
C TYR A 22 -11.47 -8.48 5.86
N SER A 23 -10.31 -8.52 5.23
CA SER A 23 -9.83 -9.66 4.46
C SER A 23 -8.44 -10.03 4.95
N GLY A 24 -8.16 -11.32 4.98
CA GLY A 24 -6.94 -11.85 5.55
C GLY A 24 -6.96 -13.37 5.57
N GLY A 25 -5.96 -13.93 6.24
CA GLY A 25 -5.84 -15.37 6.45
C GLY A 25 -4.46 -15.71 7.00
N ASP A 26 -4.33 -16.94 7.48
CA ASP A 26 -3.06 -17.50 7.92
C ASP A 26 -2.33 -18.07 6.71
N VAL A 27 -1.18 -17.49 6.38
CA VAL A 27 -0.48 -17.77 5.12
C VAL A 27 1.02 -17.58 5.25
N THR A 28 1.77 -18.28 4.40
CA THR A 28 3.14 -17.89 4.07
C THR A 28 3.22 -17.43 2.64
N ILE A 29 4.07 -16.43 2.41
CA ILE A 29 4.24 -15.85 1.09
C ILE A 29 5.73 -15.91 0.71
N PRO A 30 6.11 -16.69 -0.32
CA PRO A 30 5.30 -17.66 -1.04
C PRO A 30 4.91 -18.85 -0.14
N ILE A 31 3.86 -19.59 -0.53
CA ILE A 31 3.38 -20.75 0.23
C ILE A 31 4.41 -21.89 0.12
N THR A 32 5.39 -21.90 1.03
CA THR A 32 6.53 -22.83 1.00
C THR A 32 6.68 -23.62 2.30
N SER A 33 5.97 -23.25 3.36
CA SER A 33 6.04 -23.88 4.68
C SER A 33 4.66 -24.05 5.32
N SER A 34 4.61 -24.86 6.38
CA SER A 34 3.42 -25.12 7.19
C SER A 34 3.28 -24.21 8.42
N GLU A 35 4.32 -23.46 8.77
CA GLU A 35 4.23 -22.37 9.74
C GLU A 35 3.51 -21.23 9.04
N LEU A 36 2.45 -20.67 9.61
CA LEU A 36 1.60 -19.69 8.96
C LEU A 36 1.58 -18.38 9.74
N ASP A 37 1.62 -17.27 9.02
CA ASP A 37 1.53 -15.93 9.58
C ASP A 37 0.17 -15.31 9.25
N SER A 38 -0.43 -14.62 10.21
CA SER A 38 -1.73 -13.98 9.99
C SER A 38 -1.55 -12.63 9.27
N ILE A 39 -2.09 -12.50 8.07
CA ILE A 39 -2.27 -11.22 7.40
C ILE A 39 -3.71 -10.74 7.53
N LEU A 40 -3.92 -9.44 7.74
CA LEU A 40 -5.24 -8.84 7.85
C LEU A 40 -5.22 -7.39 7.35
N SER A 41 -6.23 -7.01 6.58
CA SER A 41 -6.48 -5.62 6.21
C SER A 41 -7.96 -5.29 6.17
N GLN A 42 -8.31 -4.08 6.60
CA GLN A 42 -9.63 -3.53 6.32
C GLN A 42 -9.74 -3.17 4.84
N LEU A 43 -10.79 -3.63 4.18
CA LEU A 43 -11.08 -3.31 2.79
C LEU A 43 -11.88 -2.01 2.68
N LEU A 44 -11.63 -1.27 1.61
CA LEU A 44 -12.49 -0.16 1.22
C LEU A 44 -13.75 -0.65 0.49
N PRO A 45 -14.92 -0.07 0.76
CA PRO A 45 -16.11 -0.32 -0.06
C PRO A 45 -15.85 0.17 -1.50
N VAL A 46 -16.55 -0.45 -2.46
CA VAL A 46 -16.32 -0.23 -3.90
C VAL A 46 -16.51 1.23 -4.31
N GLU A 47 -17.43 1.97 -3.69
CA GLU A 47 -17.64 3.40 -3.98
C GLU A 47 -16.40 4.26 -3.74
N HIS A 48 -15.53 3.85 -2.81
CA HIS A 48 -14.32 4.56 -2.44
C HIS A 48 -13.10 4.12 -3.24
N TRP A 49 -13.20 3.16 -4.16
CA TRP A 49 -12.07 2.76 -5.00
C TRP A 49 -11.62 3.90 -5.93
N ASP A 50 -10.34 3.88 -6.30
CA ASP A 50 -9.72 4.91 -7.14
C ASP A 50 -9.22 4.31 -8.46
N THR A 51 -8.80 5.16 -9.38
CA THR A 51 -8.29 4.81 -10.71
C THR A 51 -6.78 4.99 -10.84
N LYS A 52 -6.17 5.74 -9.92
CA LYS A 52 -4.78 6.20 -9.99
C LYS A 52 -4.06 5.93 -8.66
N PHE A 53 -2.98 5.16 -8.71
CA PHE A 53 -2.20 4.78 -7.54
C PHE A 53 -0.71 4.92 -7.83
N ILE A 54 0.03 5.28 -6.79
CA ILE A 54 1.48 5.10 -6.72
C ILE A 54 1.71 4.16 -5.54
N VAL A 55 2.21 2.96 -5.83
CA VAL A 55 2.52 1.95 -4.83
C VAL A 55 3.99 2.14 -4.42
N PRO A 56 4.28 2.50 -3.17
CA PRO A 56 5.65 2.59 -2.67
C PRO A 56 6.38 1.24 -2.68
N PRO A 57 7.72 1.21 -2.73
CA PRO A 57 8.45 0.00 -2.37
C PRO A 57 8.29 -0.31 -0.87
N LEU A 58 8.59 -1.55 -0.48
CA LEU A 58 8.56 -1.99 0.93
C LEU A 58 9.96 -2.05 1.54
N TYR A 59 10.75 -0.98 1.48
CA TYR A 59 12.11 -0.98 2.04
C TYR A 59 12.15 -1.51 3.48
N PRO A 60 13.08 -2.40 3.87
CA PRO A 60 14.25 -2.86 3.09
C PRO A 60 14.00 -4.05 2.16
N ARG A 61 12.74 -4.47 1.95
CA ARG A 61 12.42 -5.62 1.11
C ARG A 61 12.94 -5.46 -0.31
N SER A 62 13.46 -6.54 -0.87
CA SER A 62 14.04 -6.59 -2.22
C SER A 62 12.97 -6.66 -3.32
N ASP A 63 11.78 -7.14 -2.97
CA ASP A 63 10.61 -7.20 -3.83
C ASP A 63 9.31 -7.19 -3.03
N TYR A 64 8.21 -7.05 -3.76
CA TYR A 64 6.86 -7.16 -3.25
C TYR A 64 5.94 -7.57 -4.41
N PHE A 65 4.69 -7.89 -4.12
CA PHE A 65 3.72 -8.06 -5.18
C PHE A 65 2.44 -7.31 -4.87
N ILE A 66 1.68 -7.02 -5.91
CA ILE A 66 0.38 -6.38 -5.78
C ILE A 66 -0.71 -7.29 -6.34
N ARG A 67 -1.92 -7.13 -5.79
CA ARG A 67 -3.16 -7.61 -6.40
C ARG A 67 -4.06 -6.43 -6.71
N ILE A 68 -4.63 -6.43 -7.91
CA ILE A 68 -5.57 -5.42 -8.38
C ILE A 68 -6.90 -6.08 -8.64
N TYR A 69 -7.91 -5.68 -7.87
CA TYR A 69 -9.27 -6.21 -7.95
C TYR A 69 -10.18 -5.25 -8.68
N THR A 70 -11.09 -5.78 -9.50
CA THR A 70 -12.05 -4.96 -10.27
C THR A 70 -13.49 -5.33 -9.97
N PHE A 71 -14.34 -4.31 -9.95
CA PHE A 71 -15.78 -4.46 -9.79
C PHE A 71 -16.52 -4.17 -11.09
N HIS A 72 -15.99 -3.29 -11.95
CA HIS A 72 -16.58 -3.01 -13.25
C HIS A 72 -16.03 -3.99 -14.31
N PRO A 73 -16.89 -4.54 -15.19
CA PRO A 73 -16.41 -5.34 -16.30
C PRO A 73 -15.61 -4.46 -17.28
N ASN A 74 -14.76 -5.09 -18.10
CA ASN A 74 -13.94 -4.41 -19.12
C ASN A 74 -13.07 -3.27 -18.55
N THR A 75 -12.54 -3.46 -17.35
CA THR A 75 -11.62 -2.51 -16.71
C THR A 75 -10.21 -2.74 -17.24
N SER A 76 -9.67 -1.78 -17.98
CA SER A 76 -8.28 -1.80 -18.42
C SER A 76 -7.39 -1.31 -17.29
N VAL A 77 -6.36 -2.07 -16.93
CA VAL A 77 -5.40 -1.76 -15.87
C VAL A 77 -4.00 -1.76 -16.45
N THR A 78 -3.26 -0.69 -16.20
CA THR A 78 -1.85 -0.52 -16.57
C THR A 78 -0.99 -0.41 -15.32
N ILE A 79 0.04 -1.25 -15.22
CA ILE A 79 1.09 -1.21 -14.19
C ILE A 79 2.39 -0.79 -14.89
N ARG A 80 3.11 0.19 -14.35
CA ARG A 80 4.40 0.60 -14.90
C ARG A 80 5.39 1.14 -13.87
N ASN A 81 6.67 0.96 -14.15
CA ASN A 81 7.81 1.69 -13.58
C ASN A 81 8.93 1.77 -14.65
N GLU A 82 10.17 2.05 -14.24
CA GLU A 82 11.31 2.15 -15.17
C GLU A 82 11.63 0.87 -15.94
N THR A 83 11.36 -0.31 -15.36
CA THR A 83 11.75 -1.62 -15.91
C THR A 83 10.56 -2.53 -16.22
N HIS A 84 9.35 -2.11 -15.87
CA HIS A 84 8.12 -2.89 -15.98
C HIS A 84 7.05 -2.09 -16.70
N TYR A 85 6.35 -2.73 -17.64
CA TYR A 85 5.16 -2.18 -18.28
C TYR A 85 4.20 -3.32 -18.65
N LYS A 86 2.99 -3.28 -18.10
CA LYS A 86 1.95 -4.26 -18.37
C LYS A 86 0.59 -3.60 -18.43
N THR A 87 -0.20 -3.97 -19.44
CA THR A 87 -1.62 -3.59 -19.52
C THR A 87 -2.48 -4.83 -19.69
N GLN A 88 -3.56 -4.92 -18.92
CA GLN A 88 -4.48 -6.05 -18.96
C GLN A 88 -5.92 -5.59 -18.75
N ASN A 89 -6.84 -6.15 -19.52
CA ASN A 89 -8.28 -6.01 -19.27
C ASN A 89 -8.73 -7.04 -18.25
N LEU A 90 -9.42 -6.58 -17.22
CA LEU A 90 -9.98 -7.39 -16.16
C LEU A 90 -11.50 -7.28 -16.18
N THR A 91 -12.15 -8.38 -15.82
CA THR A 91 -13.60 -8.41 -15.57
C THR A 91 -13.88 -8.70 -14.10
N ARG A 92 -15.08 -8.37 -13.64
CA ARG A 92 -15.49 -8.51 -12.24
C ARG A 92 -15.19 -9.91 -11.72
N GLY A 93 -14.67 -9.98 -10.49
CA GLY A 93 -14.38 -11.23 -9.81
C GLY A 93 -13.01 -11.82 -10.15
N HIS A 94 -12.29 -11.24 -11.11
CA HIS A 94 -10.89 -11.55 -11.36
C HIS A 94 -9.98 -10.49 -10.73
N PHE A 95 -8.73 -10.87 -10.50
CA PHE A 95 -7.68 -9.97 -10.09
C PHE A 95 -6.46 -10.14 -10.99
N LEU A 96 -5.67 -9.06 -11.11
CA LEU A 96 -4.31 -9.11 -11.64
C LEU A 96 -3.34 -9.21 -10.46
N GLU A 97 -2.44 -10.18 -10.50
CA GLU A 97 -1.33 -10.30 -9.56
C GLU A 97 -0.01 -10.06 -10.30
N GLU A 98 0.84 -9.20 -9.75
CA GLU A 98 2.12 -8.82 -10.37
C GLU A 98 3.25 -8.76 -9.34
N LEU A 99 4.36 -9.46 -9.62
CA LEU A 99 5.61 -9.40 -8.85
C LEU A 99 6.40 -8.16 -9.29
N LEU A 100 6.91 -7.40 -8.33
CA LEU A 100 7.56 -6.13 -8.53
C LEU A 100 8.86 -6.07 -7.71
N GLY A 101 9.88 -5.40 -8.25
CA GLY A 101 11.14 -5.20 -7.52
C GLY A 101 11.04 -4.14 -6.42
N ASN A 102 12.18 -3.76 -5.83
CA ASN A 102 12.30 -2.78 -4.74
C ASN A 102 12.05 -1.30 -5.11
N GLY A 103 11.34 -1.03 -6.20
CA GLY A 103 11.02 0.33 -6.67
C GLY A 103 9.52 0.64 -6.59
N PRO A 104 9.13 1.92 -6.58
CA PRO A 104 7.72 2.29 -6.68
C PRO A 104 7.13 1.88 -8.04
N VAL A 105 5.83 1.61 -8.07
CA VAL A 105 5.08 1.42 -9.32
C VAL A 105 3.87 2.33 -9.41
N VAL A 106 3.52 2.68 -10.63
CA VAL A 106 2.30 3.39 -10.96
C VAL A 106 1.26 2.38 -11.43
N VAL A 107 0.03 2.52 -10.91
CA VAL A 107 -1.15 1.81 -11.41
C VAL A 107 -2.16 2.84 -11.92
N ASN A 108 -2.57 2.68 -13.18
CA ASN A 108 -3.64 3.47 -13.80
C ASN A 108 -4.71 2.55 -14.36
N SER A 109 -5.98 2.93 -14.25
CA SER A 109 -7.10 2.09 -14.70
C SER A 109 -8.24 2.89 -15.31
N SER A 110 -9.01 2.26 -16.20
CA SER A 110 -10.13 2.89 -16.89
C SER A 110 -11.41 2.98 -16.05
N GLN A 111 -11.48 2.26 -14.93
CA GLN A 111 -12.58 2.24 -13.96
C GLN A 111 -11.99 2.05 -12.56
N PRO A 112 -12.68 2.47 -11.48
CA PRO A 112 -12.18 2.29 -10.12
C PRO A 112 -11.81 0.83 -9.78
N VAL A 113 -10.65 0.65 -9.14
CA VAL A 113 -10.09 -0.63 -8.71
C VAL A 113 -9.60 -0.56 -7.26
N SER A 114 -9.43 -1.71 -6.61
CA SER A 114 -8.69 -1.81 -5.35
C SER A 114 -7.30 -2.36 -5.61
N VAL A 115 -6.27 -1.67 -5.13
CA VAL A 115 -4.88 -2.14 -5.16
C VAL A 115 -4.48 -2.58 -3.76
N VAL A 116 -3.97 -3.80 -3.64
CA VAL A 116 -3.47 -4.36 -2.38
C VAL A 116 -2.02 -4.78 -2.58
N GLN A 117 -1.15 -4.32 -1.70
CA GLN A 117 0.27 -4.67 -1.70
C GLN A 117 0.55 -5.73 -0.63
N TYR A 118 1.51 -6.59 -0.93
CA TYR A 118 1.92 -7.68 -0.07
C TYR A 118 3.45 -7.74 0.02
N ALA A 119 3.98 -7.96 1.22
CA ALA A 119 5.37 -8.40 1.40
C ALA A 119 5.43 -9.93 1.41
N PHE A 120 6.57 -10.46 0.98
CA PHE A 120 6.93 -11.84 1.25
C PHE A 120 7.36 -12.02 2.71
N GLY A 121 7.23 -13.25 3.19
CA GLY A 121 7.80 -13.67 4.47
C GLY A 121 9.30 -13.91 4.39
N GLU A 122 9.89 -14.09 5.56
CA GLU A 122 11.35 -14.17 5.79
C GLU A 122 12.07 -15.19 4.90
N ASN A 123 11.45 -16.35 4.62
CA ASN A 123 12.06 -17.39 3.80
C ASN A 123 12.26 -17.02 2.32
N HIS A 124 11.60 -15.97 1.84
CA HIS A 124 11.77 -15.47 0.47
C HIS A 124 12.86 -14.42 0.39
N ASP A 125 12.78 -13.43 1.27
CA ASP A 125 13.60 -12.25 1.21
C ASP A 125 14.60 -12.25 2.36
N SER A 126 15.71 -12.96 2.16
CA SER A 126 16.79 -13.05 3.15
C SER A 126 17.49 -11.72 3.42
N SER A 127 17.20 -10.67 2.64
CA SER A 127 17.73 -9.32 2.88
C SER A 127 17.11 -8.65 4.11
N SER A 128 15.95 -9.14 4.58
CA SER A 128 15.32 -8.63 5.80
C SER A 128 14.40 -9.65 6.48
N HIS A 129 14.42 -9.66 7.82
CA HIS A 129 13.56 -10.54 8.61
C HIS A 129 12.09 -10.12 8.53
N GLY A 130 11.19 -11.05 8.84
CA GLY A 130 9.81 -10.75 9.21
C GLY A 130 8.73 -11.36 8.34
N ASP A 131 7.54 -11.38 8.92
CA ASP A 131 6.34 -12.01 8.37
C ASP A 131 5.81 -11.26 7.15
N PRO A 132 5.02 -11.94 6.29
CA PRO A 132 4.28 -11.27 5.24
C PRO A 132 3.32 -10.22 5.81
N ILE A 133 3.07 -9.19 5.02
CA ILE A 133 2.07 -8.16 5.33
C ILE A 133 1.09 -8.04 4.17
N MET A 134 -0.09 -7.51 4.45
CA MET A 134 -1.10 -7.12 3.45
C MET A 134 -1.49 -5.68 3.74
N MET A 135 -1.51 -4.83 2.72
CA MET A 135 -1.90 -3.42 2.84
C MET A 135 -2.78 -3.00 1.68
N VAL A 136 -3.93 -2.39 1.99
CA VAL A 136 -4.73 -1.67 0.99
C VAL A 136 -4.04 -0.34 0.66
N ILE A 137 -3.79 -0.11 -0.63
CA ILE A 137 -3.07 1.07 -1.09
C ILE A 137 -4.04 2.22 -1.35
N PRO A 138 -3.82 3.40 -0.75
CA PRO A 138 -4.58 4.59 -1.08
C PRO A 138 -4.36 5.04 -2.52
N GLY A 139 -5.44 5.38 -3.20
CA GLY A 139 -5.39 6.11 -4.46
C GLY A 139 -4.99 7.57 -4.24
N ILE A 140 -4.46 8.22 -5.27
CA ILE A 140 -3.96 9.60 -5.14
C ILE A 140 -5.06 10.61 -4.76
N HIS A 141 -6.34 10.29 -5.03
CA HIS A 141 -7.46 11.16 -4.67
C HIS A 141 -7.95 10.93 -3.23
N GLN A 142 -7.34 9.99 -2.49
CA GLN A 142 -7.64 9.70 -1.09
C GLN A 142 -6.58 10.26 -0.13
N PHE A 143 -5.65 11.04 -0.67
CA PHE A 143 -4.53 11.63 0.06
C PHE A 143 -5.00 12.75 1.00
N SER A 144 -4.31 12.88 2.14
CA SER A 144 -4.60 13.88 3.16
C SER A 144 -3.42 14.82 3.39
N SER A 145 -3.62 15.85 4.21
CA SER A 145 -2.61 16.85 4.58
C SER A 145 -2.03 16.65 5.99
N ASP A 146 -2.66 15.80 6.80
CA ASP A 146 -2.27 15.51 8.18
C ASP A 146 -2.61 14.05 8.51
N TYR A 147 -1.66 13.34 9.09
CA TYR A 147 -1.83 11.97 9.59
C TYR A 147 -1.27 11.85 11.00
N LEU A 148 -2.01 11.14 11.86
CA LEU A 148 -1.56 10.67 13.16
C LEU A 148 -1.60 9.15 13.16
N PHE A 149 -0.47 8.50 13.45
CA PHE A 149 -0.39 7.05 13.44
C PHE A 149 0.56 6.51 14.51
N PRO A 150 0.28 5.31 15.04
CA PRO A 150 1.19 4.61 15.93
C PRO A 150 2.22 3.78 15.16
N THR A 151 3.28 3.35 15.85
CA THR A 151 4.13 2.22 15.50
C THR A 151 3.97 1.13 16.57
N LYS A 152 4.23 -0.13 16.21
CA LYS A 152 4.10 -1.26 17.15
C LYS A 152 5.20 -1.19 18.22
N THR A 153 4.85 -1.41 19.49
CA THR A 153 5.69 -1.09 20.65
C THR A 153 6.58 -2.23 21.20
N GLU A 154 6.62 -3.42 20.62
CA GLU A 154 6.89 -4.60 21.47
C GLU A 154 8.15 -5.42 21.20
N HIS A 155 9.00 -5.08 20.22
CA HIS A 155 10.25 -5.83 20.02
C HIS A 155 11.41 -4.90 19.68
N ASN A 156 12.45 -4.93 20.53
CA ASN A 156 13.62 -4.05 20.44
C ASN A 156 14.37 -4.07 19.10
N ASP A 157 14.13 -5.08 18.26
CA ASP A 157 14.80 -5.27 16.98
C ASP A 157 13.90 -4.97 15.76
N MET A 158 12.64 -4.58 15.98
CA MET A 158 11.74 -4.22 14.88
C MET A 158 12.09 -2.84 14.32
N LYS A 159 12.15 -2.75 12.99
CA LYS A 159 12.30 -1.47 12.29
C LYS A 159 10.97 -1.02 11.72
N HIS A 160 10.70 0.26 11.88
CA HIS A 160 9.45 0.90 11.50
C HIS A 160 9.73 1.91 10.41
N TYR A 161 8.82 2.01 9.44
CA TYR A 161 8.96 2.86 8.28
C TYR A 161 7.64 3.55 7.97
N VAL A 162 7.74 4.78 7.47
CA VAL A 162 6.65 5.43 6.72
C VAL A 162 7.12 5.62 5.29
N ALA A 163 6.29 5.21 4.34
CA ALA A 163 6.44 5.56 2.93
C ALA A 163 5.40 6.64 2.57
N VAL A 164 5.88 7.78 2.09
CA VAL A 164 5.06 8.94 1.75
C VAL A 164 5.10 9.18 0.24
N VAL A 165 3.93 9.27 -0.38
CA VAL A 165 3.77 9.64 -1.79
C VAL A 165 3.33 11.10 -1.85
N ILE A 166 4.13 11.95 -2.49
CA ILE A 166 3.83 13.39 -2.62
C ILE A 166 4.30 13.90 -3.99
N LYS A 167 3.70 14.99 -4.48
CA LYS A 167 4.22 15.69 -5.66
C LYS A 167 5.64 16.19 -5.40
N ASN A 168 6.54 16.04 -6.37
CA ASN A 168 7.95 16.38 -6.22
C ASN A 168 8.15 17.86 -5.81
N ASN A 169 7.38 18.77 -6.42
CA ASN A 169 7.43 20.20 -6.11
C ASN A 169 6.88 20.59 -4.73
N SER A 170 6.25 19.67 -4.01
CA SER A 170 5.73 19.87 -2.64
C SER A 170 6.54 19.13 -1.58
N LEU A 171 7.65 18.48 -1.96
CA LEU A 171 8.46 17.70 -1.00
C LEU A 171 9.01 18.55 0.16
N SER A 172 9.44 19.79 -0.12
CA SER A 172 10.14 20.64 0.85
C SER A 172 9.31 21.06 2.06
N GLY A 173 7.98 20.95 1.99
CA GLY A 173 7.08 21.29 3.08
C GLY A 173 6.63 20.10 3.94
N LEU A 174 7.04 18.87 3.60
CA LEU A 174 6.64 17.65 4.31
C LEU A 174 7.42 17.51 5.64
N GLN A 175 6.70 17.23 6.73
CA GLN A 175 7.24 17.16 8.08
C GLN A 175 6.75 15.94 8.85
N LEU A 176 7.67 15.23 9.50
CA LEU A 176 7.45 14.15 10.47
C LEU A 176 7.86 14.68 11.84
N ASP A 177 6.92 14.73 12.78
CA ASP A 177 7.13 15.25 14.14
C ASP A 177 7.75 16.66 14.16
N GLY A 178 7.35 17.48 13.19
CA GLY A 178 7.85 18.85 13.01
C GLY A 178 9.23 18.96 12.35
N GLN A 179 9.84 17.84 11.93
CA GLN A 179 11.13 17.79 11.25
C GLN A 179 10.96 17.39 9.78
N MET A 180 11.82 17.90 8.89
CA MET A 180 11.82 17.49 7.48
C MET A 180 12.23 16.01 7.35
N LEU A 181 11.57 15.26 6.47
CA LEU A 181 11.92 13.87 6.18
C LEU A 181 13.11 13.84 5.23
N VAL A 182 14.16 13.09 5.57
CA VAL A 182 15.31 12.89 4.69
C VAL A 182 15.96 11.53 5.00
N ASP A 183 15.58 10.50 4.24
CA ASP A 183 16.25 9.19 4.29
C ASP A 183 16.38 8.61 2.88
N LYS A 184 15.29 8.13 2.27
CA LYS A 184 15.31 7.60 0.89
C LYS A 184 14.26 8.26 0.03
N ILE A 185 14.66 8.72 -1.15
CA ILE A 185 13.78 9.38 -2.12
C ILE A 185 13.82 8.60 -3.43
N PHE A 186 12.64 8.20 -3.90
CA PHE A 186 12.45 7.51 -5.17
C PHE A 186 11.64 8.41 -6.09
N PRO A 187 12.21 8.90 -7.21
CA PRO A 187 11.44 9.66 -8.20
C PRO A 187 10.39 8.76 -8.85
N VAL A 188 9.20 9.31 -9.10
CA VAL A 188 8.11 8.62 -9.78
C VAL A 188 7.51 9.54 -10.83
N HIS A 189 7.67 9.16 -12.09
CA HIS A 189 7.01 9.87 -13.18
C HIS A 189 5.61 9.30 -13.41
N PHE A 190 4.56 10.10 -13.17
CA PHE A 190 3.18 9.68 -13.36
C PHE A 190 2.38 10.63 -14.25
N SER A 191 2.24 10.24 -15.52
CA SER A 191 1.52 11.00 -16.54
C SER A 191 2.27 12.30 -16.85
N GLU A 192 1.69 13.47 -16.58
CA GLU A 192 2.31 14.78 -16.79
C GLU A 192 2.83 15.38 -15.48
N GLU A 193 2.77 14.61 -14.38
CA GLU A 193 3.08 15.05 -13.04
C GLU A 193 4.22 14.21 -12.46
N ASP A 194 5.15 14.88 -11.79
CA ASP A 194 6.25 14.22 -11.09
C ASP A 194 5.92 14.09 -9.61
N TYR A 195 5.99 12.85 -9.13
CA TYR A 195 5.86 12.48 -7.73
C TYR A 195 7.21 12.00 -7.20
N VAL A 196 7.29 11.93 -5.88
CA VAL A 196 8.36 11.25 -5.17
C VAL A 196 7.74 10.34 -4.12
N VAL A 197 8.40 9.21 -3.89
CA VAL A 197 8.18 8.39 -2.71
C VAL A 197 9.32 8.62 -1.75
N VAL A 198 9.00 9.08 -0.54
CA VAL A 198 9.96 9.21 0.55
C VAL A 198 9.76 8.06 1.50
N VAL A 199 10.81 7.27 1.78
CA VAL A 199 10.76 6.27 2.84
C VAL A 199 11.65 6.74 3.99
N GLN A 200 11.06 6.85 5.18
CA GLN A 200 11.71 7.32 6.40
C GLN A 200 11.63 6.24 7.48
N GLU A 201 12.77 5.83 8.03
CA GLU A 201 12.78 5.04 9.27
C GLU A 201 12.22 5.87 10.44
N LEU A 202 11.30 5.26 11.19
CA LEU A 202 10.58 5.85 12.31
C LEU A 202 11.23 5.45 13.63
N ARG A 203 11.28 6.41 14.58
CA ARG A 203 11.77 6.19 15.95
C ARG A 203 10.77 6.74 16.96
N GLY A 204 10.30 5.89 17.87
CA GLY A 204 9.25 6.24 18.80
C GLY A 204 7.96 5.51 18.47
N TYR A 205 6.86 5.91 19.13
CA TYR A 205 5.61 5.14 19.19
C TYR A 205 4.44 5.80 18.48
N PHE A 206 4.44 7.12 18.42
CA PHE A 206 3.36 7.90 17.84
C PHE A 206 3.99 9.02 17.04
N HIS A 207 3.49 9.18 15.82
CA HIS A 207 4.04 10.10 14.86
C HIS A 207 2.95 10.99 14.28
N LYS A 208 3.34 12.22 13.98
CA LYS A 208 2.54 13.17 13.24
C LYS A 208 3.23 13.49 11.91
N LEU A 209 2.56 13.20 10.80
CA LEU A 209 3.02 13.52 9.46
C LEU A 209 2.14 14.62 8.87
N THR A 210 2.75 15.74 8.46
CA THR A 210 2.04 16.95 8.03
C THR A 210 2.75 17.62 6.86
N HIS A 211 2.05 18.51 6.17
CA HIS A 211 2.65 19.48 5.29
C HIS A 211 2.45 20.91 5.83
N VAL A 212 3.46 21.77 5.68
CA VAL A 212 3.39 23.18 6.15
C VAL A 212 2.27 23.98 5.47
N ASP A 213 1.98 23.64 4.21
CA ASP A 213 0.80 24.10 3.48
C ASP A 213 -0.27 23.01 3.52
N GLN A 214 -1.38 23.28 4.22
CA GLN A 214 -2.49 22.35 4.44
C GLN A 214 -3.33 22.07 3.19
N THR A 215 -3.11 22.81 2.10
CA THR A 215 -3.75 22.54 0.80
C THR A 215 -3.05 21.42 0.03
N ILE A 216 -1.79 21.11 0.39
CA ILE A 216 -1.04 20.02 -0.21
C ILE A 216 -1.44 18.70 0.42
N LYS A 217 -1.76 17.74 -0.43
CA LYS A 217 -2.18 16.39 -0.06
C LYS A 217 -1.10 15.37 -0.46
N PHE A 218 -0.89 14.39 0.39
CA PHE A 218 0.06 13.29 0.20
C PHE A 218 -0.51 12.00 0.77
N GLY A 219 -0.04 10.85 0.29
CA GLY A 219 -0.42 9.54 0.80
C GLY A 219 0.64 8.99 1.73
N ALA A 220 0.25 8.22 2.76
CA ALA A 220 1.20 7.61 3.68
C ALA A 220 0.84 6.16 4.00
N LEU A 221 1.84 5.29 3.95
CA LEU A 221 1.78 3.89 4.40
C LEU A 221 2.76 3.70 5.55
N VAL A 222 2.30 3.06 6.62
CA VAL A 222 3.11 2.74 7.79
C VAL A 222 3.30 1.25 7.82
N TYR A 223 4.54 0.80 7.96
CA TYR A 223 4.84 -0.62 8.00
C TYR A 223 6.11 -0.88 8.80
N GLY A 224 6.34 -2.13 9.17
CA GLY A 224 7.55 -2.50 9.88
C GLY A 224 7.82 -3.98 9.80
N PHE A 225 9.10 -4.32 10.01
CA PHE A 225 9.60 -5.68 9.93
C PHE A 225 10.58 -5.94 11.09
N GLY A 226 10.48 -7.12 11.68
CA GLY A 226 11.35 -7.63 12.75
C GLY A 226 11.44 -9.15 12.65
N TYR A 227 12.23 -9.79 13.53
CA TYR A 227 12.36 -11.25 13.53
C TYR A 227 11.00 -11.92 13.74
N ASN A 228 10.54 -12.72 12.76
CA ASN A 228 9.20 -13.34 12.74
C ASN A 228 8.06 -12.35 13.05
N LEU A 229 8.17 -11.11 12.57
CA LEU A 229 7.16 -10.08 12.76
C LEU A 229 7.06 -9.15 11.54
N GLY A 230 5.83 -8.93 11.09
CA GLY A 230 5.50 -7.93 10.08
C GLY A 230 4.21 -7.21 10.44
N TYR A 231 4.13 -5.92 10.14
CA TYR A 231 2.84 -5.22 10.09
C TYR A 231 2.85 -4.15 9.01
N GLY A 232 1.66 -3.79 8.55
CA GLY A 232 1.49 -2.69 7.60
C GLY A 232 0.05 -2.20 7.56
N PHE A 233 -0.12 -0.89 7.39
CA PHE A 233 -1.42 -0.26 7.19
C PHE A 233 -1.28 1.11 6.52
N PRO A 234 -2.30 1.57 5.78
CA PRO A 234 -2.37 2.97 5.34
C PRO A 234 -2.54 3.89 6.56
N ALA A 235 -1.79 5.00 6.64
CA ALA A 235 -1.89 5.95 7.74
C ALA A 235 -3.30 6.58 7.85
N GLY A 236 -4.02 6.64 6.74
CA GLY A 236 -5.41 7.07 6.67
C GLY A 236 -5.88 7.25 5.23
N PHE A 237 -7.18 7.49 5.09
CA PHE A 237 -7.82 7.83 3.82
C PHE A 237 -8.66 9.09 4.02
N GLU A 238 -8.54 10.07 3.13
CA GLU A 238 -9.45 11.20 3.06
C GLU A 238 -10.49 10.93 1.97
N PHE A 239 -11.73 10.67 2.38
CA PHE A 239 -12.85 10.55 1.46
C PHE A 239 -13.55 11.90 1.37
N THR A 240 -13.45 12.53 0.21
CA THR A 240 -14.32 13.66 -0.12
C THR A 240 -15.58 13.11 -0.79
N ASP A 241 -16.73 13.74 -0.54
CA ASP A 241 -17.96 13.46 -1.30
C ASP A 241 -17.74 13.86 -2.76
N ILE A 242 -17.17 12.93 -3.53
CA ILE A 242 -17.20 12.98 -4.99
C ILE A 242 -18.61 12.54 -5.37
N GLY A 243 -19.53 13.51 -5.43
CA GLY A 243 -20.95 13.31 -5.78
C GLY A 243 -21.12 12.58 -7.10
N ARG A 244 -21.10 11.25 -7.03
CA ARG A 244 -21.34 10.30 -8.12
C ARG A 244 -22.82 9.94 -8.19
#